data_AF-A0A1G1T503-F1
#
_entry.id   AF-A0A1G1T503-F1
#
_cell.length_a   1.000
_cell.length_b   1.000
_cell.length_c   1.000
_cell.angle_alpha   90.00
_cell.angle_beta   90.00
_cell.angle_gamma   90.00
#
_symmetry.space_group_name_H-M   'P 1'
#
loop_
_entity.id
_entity.type
_entity.pdbx_description
1 polymer ?
#
loop_
_entity_poly.entity_id
_entity_poly.type
_entity_poly.pdbx_seq_one_letter_code
_entity_poly.pdbx_strand_id
1 'polypeptide(L)'
;MRNALTRLLPEWPRVPPRLWLTAGFGALAAANLVLLAEIWPNTPSAGPVLLLATLGAVLAGCCQLVVVLQAWSTGYDGPGWARLLLRMAVVPAMAGCVIIGILGFVSALVLITEMLDVGLANVRV
;
A
#
# COMPACT_ATOMS: atom_id res chain seq x y z
N MET A 1 -6.49 -34.09 20.48
CA MET A 1 -6.23 -32.78 21.11
C MET A 1 -5.55 -31.85 20.11
N ARG A 2 -6.31 -31.25 19.19
CA ARG A 2 -5.79 -30.24 18.26
C ARG A 2 -5.59 -28.94 19.03
N ASN A 3 -4.31 -28.65 19.27
CA ASN A 3 -3.68 -27.53 19.96
C ASN A 3 -4.56 -26.28 20.20
N ALA A 4 -4.77 -25.91 21.47
CA ALA A 4 -5.30 -24.59 21.84
C ALA A 4 -4.46 -23.44 21.26
N LEU A 5 -3.16 -23.68 21.01
CA LEU A 5 -2.25 -22.78 20.30
C LEU A 5 -2.69 -22.44 18.87
N THR A 6 -3.30 -23.36 18.12
CA THR A 6 -3.80 -23.06 16.76
C THR A 6 -5.08 -22.22 16.77
N ARG A 7 -5.78 -22.09 17.92
CA ARG A 7 -6.89 -21.13 18.09
C ARG A 7 -6.42 -19.73 18.47
N LEU A 8 -5.17 -19.58 18.90
CA LEU A 8 -4.59 -18.29 19.29
C LEU A 8 -4.03 -17.53 18.09
N LEU A 9 -3.55 -18.25 17.08
CA LEU A 9 -3.14 -17.67 15.82
C LEU A 9 -4.38 -17.49 14.95
N PRO A 10 -4.69 -16.27 14.47
CA PRO A 10 -5.70 -16.10 13.45
C PRO A 10 -5.32 -16.95 12.24
N GLU A 11 -6.28 -17.72 11.73
CA GLU A 11 -6.09 -18.39 10.45
C GLU A 11 -5.72 -17.33 9.41
N TRP A 12 -4.73 -17.65 8.57
CA TRP A 12 -4.37 -16.75 7.49
C TRP A 12 -5.60 -16.52 6.62
N PRO A 13 -5.94 -15.26 6.30
CA PRO A 13 -7.12 -14.98 5.53
C PRO A 13 -6.94 -15.67 4.17
N ARG A 14 -7.94 -16.45 3.76
CA ARG A 14 -7.96 -17.10 2.44
C ARG A 14 -8.26 -16.04 1.38
N VAL A 15 -7.29 -15.18 1.14
CA VAL A 15 -7.39 -14.09 0.16
C VAL A 15 -6.93 -14.63 -1.20
N PRO A 16 -7.63 -14.31 -2.30
CA PRO A 16 -7.17 -14.60 -3.65
C PRO A 16 -5.68 -14.25 -3.85
N PRO A 17 -4.86 -15.12 -4.47
CA PRO A 17 -3.43 -14.87 -4.66
C PRO A 17 -3.12 -13.54 -5.36
N ARG A 18 -4.02 -13.09 -6.24
CA ARG A 18 -3.91 -11.80 -6.94
C ARG A 18 -3.84 -10.61 -5.98
N LEU A 19 -4.55 -10.67 -4.85
CA LEU A 19 -4.58 -9.60 -3.86
C LEU A 19 -3.27 -9.50 -3.08
N TRP A 20 -2.66 -10.66 -2.78
CA TRP A 20 -1.33 -10.73 -2.18
C TRP A 20 -0.26 -10.16 -3.10
N LEU A 21 -0.33 -10.49 -4.39
CA LEU A 21 0.60 -9.95 -5.38
C LEU A 21 0.48 -8.43 -5.48
N THR A 22 -0.72 -7.88 -5.58
CA THR A 22 -0.93 -6.42 -5.63
C THR A 22 -0.48 -5.71 -4.35
N ALA A 23 -0.71 -6.32 -3.19
CA ALA A 23 -0.21 -5.78 -1.92
C ALA A 23 1.33 -5.80 -1.85
N GLY A 24 1.95 -6.91 -2.29
CA GLY A 24 3.40 -7.04 -2.37
C GLY A 24 4.04 -6.06 -3.35
N PHE A 25 3.42 -5.87 -4.53
CA PHE A 25 3.87 -4.88 -5.51
C PHE A 25 3.74 -3.45 -4.98
N GLY A 26 2.66 -3.12 -4.26
CA GLY A 26 2.54 -1.81 -3.62
C GLY A 26 3.54 -1.59 -2.49
N ALA A 27 3.84 -2.63 -1.68
CA ALA A 27 4.87 -2.54 -0.64
C ALA A 27 6.27 -2.36 -1.24
N LEU A 28 6.58 -3.08 -2.32
CA LEU A 28 7.83 -2.90 -3.06
C LEU A 28 7.91 -1.52 -3.71
N ALA A 29 6.80 -1.01 -4.27
CA ALA A 29 6.75 0.34 -4.83
C ALA A 29 6.93 1.42 -3.74
N ALA A 30 6.35 1.23 -2.56
CA ALA A 30 6.53 2.13 -1.42
C ALA A 30 7.98 2.10 -0.91
N ALA A 31 8.56 0.91 -0.77
CA ALA A 31 9.97 0.75 -0.42
C ALA A 31 10.89 1.40 -1.47
N ASN A 32 10.56 1.26 -2.76
CA ASN A 32 11.28 1.88 -3.84
C ASN A 32 11.18 3.41 -3.81
N LEU A 33 10.05 4.00 -3.37
CA LEU A 33 9.91 5.44 -3.16
C LEU A 33 10.71 5.94 -1.95
N VAL A 34 10.73 5.19 -0.84
CA VAL A 34 11.48 5.55 0.37
C VAL A 34 12.99 5.43 0.14
N LEU A 35 13.41 4.41 -0.60
CA LEU A 35 14.81 4.10 -0.89
C LEU A 35 15.26 4.63 -2.25
N LEU A 36 14.47 5.49 -2.92
CA LEU A 36 14.73 5.93 -4.29
C LEU A 36 16.07 6.67 -4.39
N ALA A 37 16.42 7.43 -3.34
CA ALA A 37 17.71 8.10 -3.21
C ALA A 37 18.89 7.16 -2.92
N GLU A 38 18.62 5.98 -2.34
CA GLU A 38 19.64 5.04 -1.87
C GLU A 38 19.93 3.93 -2.89
N ILE A 39 18.91 3.50 -3.65
CA ILE A 39 19.02 2.43 -4.66
C ILE A 39 19.37 3.00 -6.04
N TRP A 40 18.90 4.22 -6.37
CA TRP A 40 19.11 4.83 -7.70
C TRP A 40 19.79 6.20 -7.62
N PRO A 41 20.99 6.32 -7.02
CA PRO A 41 21.67 7.60 -6.81
C PRO A 41 22.04 8.35 -8.12
N ASN A 42 22.13 7.63 -9.25
CA ASN A 42 22.63 8.17 -10.52
C ASN A 42 21.57 8.21 -11.64
N THR A 43 20.28 8.20 -11.29
CA THR A 43 19.20 8.11 -12.28
C THR A 43 18.19 9.23 -12.10
N PRO A 44 18.61 10.50 -12.27
CA PRO A 44 17.75 11.68 -12.16
C PRO A 44 16.65 11.73 -13.24
N SER A 45 16.73 10.84 -14.25
CA SER A 45 15.83 10.75 -15.40
C SER A 45 14.85 9.57 -15.34
N ALA A 46 14.76 8.86 -14.21
CA ALA A 46 13.64 7.96 -13.95
C ALA A 46 12.36 8.80 -13.93
N GLY A 47 11.81 9.02 -15.13
CA GLY A 47 10.98 10.16 -15.42
C GLY A 47 9.69 10.16 -14.61
N PRO A 48 8.94 11.26 -14.66
CA PRO A 48 7.69 11.43 -13.93
C PRO A 48 6.66 10.32 -14.22
N VAL A 49 6.77 9.62 -15.36
CA VAL A 49 5.99 8.41 -15.69
C VAL A 49 6.31 7.23 -14.77
N LEU A 50 7.58 6.96 -14.47
CA LEU A 50 7.98 5.89 -13.54
C LEU A 50 7.51 6.22 -12.12
N LEU A 51 7.58 7.50 -11.73
CA LEU A 51 7.09 7.98 -10.44
C LEU A 51 5.56 7.89 -10.31
N LEU A 52 4.82 8.20 -11.38
CA LEU A 52 3.38 7.97 -11.45
C LEU A 52 3.03 6.48 -11.38
N ALA A 53 3.80 5.63 -12.04
CA ALA A 53 3.60 4.18 -12.00
C ALA A 53 3.85 3.61 -10.59
N THR A 54 4.89 4.06 -9.89
CA THR A 54 5.16 3.65 -8.50
C THR A 54 4.09 4.17 -7.55
N LEU A 55 3.66 5.43 -7.67
CA LEU A 55 2.55 5.97 -6.88
C LEU A 55 1.23 5.22 -7.12
N GLY A 56 0.93 4.89 -8.39
CA GLY A 56 -0.23 4.07 -8.75
C GLY A 56 -0.17 2.65 -8.15
N ALA A 57 1.00 2.03 -8.14
CA ALA A 57 1.21 0.73 -7.50
C ALA A 57 1.06 0.80 -5.97
N VAL A 58 1.55 1.87 -5.32
CA VAL A 58 1.35 2.10 -3.88
C VAL A 58 -0.13 2.26 -3.56
N LEU A 59 -0.86 3.09 -4.31
CA LEU A 59 -2.30 3.28 -4.13
C LEU A 59 -3.07 1.96 -4.23
N ALA A 60 -2.83 1.20 -5.31
CA ALA A 60 -3.46 -0.09 -5.51
C ALA A 60 -3.11 -1.06 -4.38
N GLY A 61 -1.86 -1.13 -3.96
CA GLY A 61 -1.42 -1.99 -2.86
C GLY A 61 -2.03 -1.62 -1.52
N CYS A 62 -2.08 -0.33 -1.16
CA CYS A 62 -2.68 0.15 0.08
C CYS A 62 -4.17 -0.16 0.15
N CYS A 63 -4.93 0.07 -0.93
CA CYS A 63 -6.35 -0.28 -0.99
C CYS A 63 -6.55 -1.79 -0.78
N GLN A 64 -5.74 -2.62 -1.43
CA GLN A 64 -5.85 -4.07 -1.28
C GLN A 64 -5.45 -4.54 0.11
N LEU A 65 -4.42 -3.93 0.72
CA LEU A 65 -3.99 -4.24 2.08
C LEU A 65 -5.11 -3.93 3.09
N VAL A 66 -5.82 -2.81 2.94
CA VAL A 66 -6.97 -2.47 3.80
C VAL A 66 -8.06 -3.52 3.69
N VAL A 67 -8.41 -3.96 2.47
CA VAL A 67 -9.42 -5.02 2.26
C VAL A 67 -8.99 -6.33 2.91
N VAL A 68 -7.73 -6.74 2.75
CA VAL A 68 -7.17 -7.94 3.38
C VAL A 68 -7.22 -7.84 4.90
N LEU A 69 -6.75 -6.73 5.46
CA LEU A 69 -6.71 -6.51 6.91
C LEU A 69 -8.12 -6.47 7.51
N GLN A 70 -9.06 -5.84 6.81
CA GLN A 70 -10.46 -5.81 7.23
C GLN A 70 -11.06 -7.22 7.22
N ALA A 71 -10.91 -7.98 6.13
CA ALA A 71 -11.37 -9.36 6.02
C ALA A 71 -10.74 -10.28 7.08
N TRP A 72 -9.46 -10.06 7.39
CA TRP A 72 -8.75 -10.81 8.41
C TRP A 72 -9.27 -10.52 9.82
N SER A 73 -9.56 -9.24 10.11
CA SER A 73 -10.10 -8.83 11.41
C SER A 73 -11.54 -9.29 11.65
N THR A 74 -12.35 -9.41 10.59
CA THR A 74 -13.75 -9.86 10.68
C THR A 74 -13.87 -11.38 10.69
N GLY A 75 -12.99 -12.09 9.98
CA GLY A 75 -12.96 -13.55 9.93
C GLY A 75 -12.30 -14.24 11.14
N TYR A 76 -11.85 -13.50 12.15
CA TYR A 76 -11.20 -14.08 13.33
C TYR A 76 -12.21 -14.61 14.36
N ASP A 77 -12.34 -15.94 14.42
CA ASP A 77 -13.21 -16.67 15.35
C ASP A 77 -12.58 -17.02 16.71
N GLY A 78 -11.39 -16.48 17.01
CA GLY A 78 -10.71 -16.72 18.28
C GLY A 78 -11.30 -15.96 19.48
N PRO A 79 -10.70 -16.12 20.67
CA PRO A 79 -11.20 -15.52 21.91
C PRO A 79 -11.23 -13.99 21.84
N GLY A 80 -12.21 -13.37 22.53
CA GLY A 80 -12.49 -11.93 22.43
C GLY A 80 -11.31 -11.01 22.76
N TRP A 81 -10.46 -11.39 23.72
CA TRP A 81 -9.27 -10.62 24.07
C TRP A 81 -8.22 -10.64 22.94
N ALA A 82 -8.06 -11.76 22.24
CA ALA A 82 -7.14 -11.87 21.11
C ALA A 82 -7.68 -11.11 19.88
N ARG A 83 -9.01 -11.09 19.71
CA ARG A 83 -9.68 -10.28 18.68
C ARG A 83 -9.46 -8.79 18.93
N LEU A 84 -9.47 -8.36 20.20
CA LEU A 84 -9.19 -6.99 20.59
C LEU A 84 -7.73 -6.62 20.25
N LEU A 85 -6.76 -7.47 20.61
CA LEU A 85 -5.35 -7.26 20.27
C LEU A 85 -5.12 -7.18 18.75
N LEU A 86 -5.75 -8.08 17.99
CA LEU A 86 -5.70 -8.05 16.53
C LEU A 86 -6.24 -6.72 15.99
N ARG A 87 -7.39 -6.24 16.48
CA ARG A 87 -7.96 -4.95 16.07
C ARG A 87 -7.06 -3.77 16.45
N MET A 88 -6.42 -3.81 17.62
CA MET A 88 -5.48 -2.76 18.04
C MET A 88 -4.25 -2.67 17.13
N ALA A 89 -3.84 -3.76 16.48
CA ALA A 89 -2.78 -3.73 15.48
C ALA A 89 -3.30 -3.38 14.06
N VAL A 90 -4.46 -3.95 13.69
CA VAL A 90 -5.04 -3.81 12.35
C VAL A 90 -5.57 -2.40 12.09
N VAL A 91 -6.21 -1.75 13.06
CA VAL A 91 -6.79 -0.41 12.88
C VAL A 91 -5.71 0.65 12.59
N PRO A 92 -4.60 0.75 13.34
CA PRO A 92 -3.49 1.64 12.99
C PRO A 92 -2.87 1.31 11.63
N ALA A 93 -2.74 0.03 11.28
CA ALA A 93 -2.20 -0.37 9.98
C ALA A 93 -3.11 0.09 8.82
N MET A 94 -4.43 -0.05 8.95
CA MET A 94 -5.39 0.46 7.98
C MET A 94 -5.34 2.00 7.89
N ALA A 95 -5.30 2.69 9.03
CA ALA A 95 -5.18 4.14 9.07
C ALA A 95 -3.88 4.61 8.38
N GLY A 96 -2.76 3.93 8.63
CA GLY A 96 -1.49 4.18 7.96
C GLY A 96 -1.57 4.00 6.44
N CYS A 97 -2.24 2.93 5.97
CA CYS A 97 -2.45 2.72 4.54
C CYS A 97 -3.32 3.81 3.90
N VAL A 98 -4.34 4.29 4.60
CA VAL A 98 -5.18 5.40 4.14
C VAL A 98 -4.38 6.70 4.05
N ILE A 99 -3.57 7.01 5.07
CA ILE A 99 -2.71 8.21 5.08
C ILE A 99 -1.70 8.15 3.92
N ILE A 100 -1.00 7.02 3.76
CA ILE A 100 -0.05 6.81 2.65
C ILE A 100 -0.77 6.91 1.30
N GLY A 101 -1.98 6.34 1.18
CA GLY A 101 -2.79 6.47 -0.02
C GLY A 101 -3.16 7.91 -0.33
N ILE A 102 -3.61 8.70 0.65
CA ILE A 102 -3.93 10.12 0.46
C ILE A 102 -2.69 10.91 0.04
N LEU A 103 -1.55 10.72 0.72
CA LEU A 103 -0.29 11.38 0.37
C LEU A 103 0.15 11.02 -1.05
N GLY A 104 0.12 9.73 -1.40
CA GLY A 104 0.46 9.26 -2.73
C GLY A 104 -0.46 9.82 -3.82
N PHE A 105 -1.76 9.95 -3.53
CA PHE A 105 -2.74 10.55 -4.44
C PHE A 105 -2.48 12.04 -4.66
N VAL A 106 -2.22 12.79 -3.58
CA VAL A 106 -1.88 14.22 -3.66
C VAL A 106 -0.58 14.41 -4.44
N SER A 107 0.47 13.62 -4.16
CA SER A 107 1.72 13.67 -4.92
C SER A 107 1.54 13.34 -6.40
N ALA A 108 0.70 12.36 -6.73
CA ALA A 108 0.39 12.04 -8.12
C ALA A 108 -0.34 13.19 -8.83
N LEU A 109 -1.31 13.83 -8.15
CA LEU A 109 -2.01 15.00 -8.70
C LEU A 109 -1.05 16.16 -8.98
N VAL A 110 -0.18 16.48 -8.02
CA VAL A 110 0.83 17.54 -8.18
C VAL A 110 1.74 17.25 -9.37
N LEU A 111 2.22 16.01 -9.49
CA LEU A 111 3.07 15.63 -10.62
C LEU A 111 2.33 15.72 -11.96
N ILE A 112 1.07 15.31 -12.02
CA ILE A 112 0.25 15.44 -13.23
C ILE A 112 0.07 16.90 -13.61
N THR A 113 -0.20 17.79 -12.65
CA THR A 113 -0.32 19.23 -12.92
C THR A 113 0.98 19.83 -13.45
N GLU A 114 2.12 19.48 -12.85
CA GLU A 114 3.43 19.94 -13.33
C GLU A 114 3.72 19.45 -14.76
N MET A 115 3.39 18.19 -15.08
CA MET A 115 3.56 17.66 -16.44
C MET A 115 2.65 18.35 -17.46
N LEU A 116 1.42 18.69 -17.08
CA LEU A 116 0.48 19.42 -17.93
C LEU A 116 0.96 20.85 -18.20
N ASP A 117 1.45 21.56 -17.19
CA ASP A 117 1.97 22.93 -17.33
C ASP A 117 3.19 22.96 -18.25
N VAL A 118 4.13 22.03 -18.08
CA VAL A 118 5.30 21.89 -18.97
C VAL A 118 4.88 21.52 -20.40
N GLY A 119 3.90 20.63 -20.56
CA GLY A 119 3.37 20.25 -21.86
C GLY A 119 2.71 21.42 -22.59
N LEU A 120 1.91 22.23 -21.89
CA LEU A 120 1.24 23.41 -22.43
C LEU A 120 2.24 24.53 -22.78
N ALA A 121 3.33 24.68 -22.01
CA ALA A 121 4.38 25.63 -22.30
C ALA A 121 5.13 25.29 -23.61
N ASN A 122 5.42 24.01 -23.86
CA ASN A 122 6.10 23.56 -25.09
C ASN A 122 5.25 23.66 -26.36
N VAL A 123 3.92 23.73 -26.25
CA VAL A 123 3.01 23.90 -27.42
C VAL A 123 2.85 25.38 -27.81
N ARG A 124 3.22 26.32 -26.95
CA ARG A 124 3.10 27.77 -27.19
C ARG A 124 4.36 28.42 -27.79
N VAL A 125 5.43 27.65 -28.01
CA VAL A 125 6.68 28.07 -28.67
C VAL A 125 6.67 27.56 -30.10
#